data_AF-A0A6G3QV30-F1
#
_entry.id   AF-A0A6G3QV30-F1
#
_cell.length_a   1.000
_cell.length_b   1.000
_cell.length_c   1.000
_cell.angle_alpha   90.00
_cell.angle_beta   90.00
_cell.angle_gamma   90.00
#
_symmetry.space_group_name_H-M   'P 1'
#
loop_
_entity.id
_entity.type
_entity.pdbx_description
1 polymer ?
#
loop_
_entity_poly.entity_id
_entity_poly.type
_entity_poly.pdbx_seq_one_letter_code
_entity_poly.pdbx_strand_id
1 'polypeptide(L)'
;MARTFDQARHWSRLGTDLLLKAADGLDDADFAAPGTLPGWSRAHVTAHVAANAEALSNLVHWAATGEPTPMYASPEERAAGIERGRALPAVELTAWLRTSAEALEAGMAALGDHQWRREVVTAQGRTVPATEVPWLRAREVCVHAVDLAAGVSFLDLPDDFLAALCDDIVAKRAAAPGPAVTLRVAATGTTWKLPGDGEPALIETGLPAIAAYLAGRDAGPRAVGGRPAPTLGAWL
;
A
#
# COMPACT_ATOMS: atom_id res chain seq x y z
N MET A 1 17.79 -0.31 8.36
CA MET A 1 17.63 0.97 9.10
C MET A 1 16.16 1.31 9.07
N ALA A 2 15.61 1.91 10.13
CA ALA A 2 14.23 2.36 10.08
C ALA A 2 14.05 3.42 8.98
N ARG A 3 12.94 3.36 8.24
CA ARG A 3 12.57 4.38 7.24
C ARG A 3 12.55 5.77 7.88
N THR A 4 12.98 6.78 7.13
CA THR A 4 12.89 8.19 7.54
C THR A 4 11.59 8.82 7.06
N PHE A 5 11.21 9.95 7.65
CA PHE A 5 10.07 10.75 7.18
C PHE A 5 10.25 11.21 5.74
N ASP A 6 11.46 11.66 5.37
CA ASP A 6 11.76 12.13 4.02
C ASP A 6 11.67 11.02 2.97
N GLN A 7 12.14 9.81 3.32
CA GLN A 7 11.93 8.63 2.48
C GLN A 7 10.43 8.35 2.27
N ALA A 8 9.62 8.38 3.34
CA ALA A 8 8.19 8.17 3.22
C ALA A 8 7.50 9.25 2.37
N ARG A 9 7.88 10.53 2.50
CA ARG A 9 7.41 11.61 1.62
C ARG A 9 7.82 11.39 0.16
N HIS A 10 9.05 10.98 -0.08
CA HIS A 10 9.55 10.68 -1.42
C HIS A 10 8.78 9.51 -2.07
N TRP A 11 8.67 8.37 -1.38
CA TRP A 11 7.96 7.20 -1.90
C TRP A 11 6.47 7.46 -2.11
N SER A 12 5.83 8.27 -1.25
CA SER A 12 4.44 8.69 -1.45
C SER A 12 4.25 9.43 -2.78
N ARG A 13 5.18 10.32 -3.16
CA ARG A 13 5.12 11.05 -4.45
C ARG A 13 5.43 10.12 -5.61
N LEU A 14 6.51 9.34 -5.51
CA LEU A 14 6.91 8.38 -6.54
C LEU A 14 5.80 7.39 -6.88
N GLY A 15 5.20 6.76 -5.86
CA GLY A 15 4.11 5.82 -6.08
C GLY A 15 2.85 6.49 -6.64
N THR A 16 2.56 7.74 -6.24
CA THR A 16 1.46 8.52 -6.81
C THR A 16 1.69 8.77 -8.30
N ASP A 17 2.91 9.16 -8.69
CA ASP A 17 3.26 9.38 -10.10
C ASP A 17 3.19 8.09 -10.92
N LEU A 18 3.67 6.96 -10.37
CA LEU A 18 3.55 5.66 -11.03
C LEU A 18 2.09 5.26 -11.25
N LEU A 19 1.25 5.39 -10.21
CA LEU A 19 -0.16 5.04 -10.28
C LEU A 19 -0.92 5.94 -11.27
N LEU A 20 -0.69 7.26 -11.22
CA LEU A 20 -1.34 8.20 -12.14
C LEU A 20 -0.96 7.91 -13.59
N LYS A 21 0.31 7.60 -13.87
CA LYS A 21 0.77 7.21 -15.21
C LYS A 21 0.17 5.87 -15.66
N ALA A 22 0.05 4.90 -14.75
CA ALA A 22 -0.53 3.60 -15.06
C ALA A 22 -2.04 3.65 -15.32
N ALA A 23 -2.74 4.58 -14.66
CA ALA A 23 -4.16 4.85 -14.89
C ALA A 23 -4.41 5.75 -16.11
N ASP A 24 -3.40 6.51 -16.55
CA ASP A 24 -3.53 7.41 -17.70
C ASP A 24 -3.78 6.63 -18.99
N GLY A 25 -4.80 7.06 -19.74
CA GLY A 25 -5.18 6.42 -21.01
C GLY A 25 -6.01 5.13 -20.89
N LEU A 26 -6.31 4.64 -19.68
CA LEU A 26 -7.27 3.54 -19.52
C LEU A 26 -8.68 4.03 -19.84
N ASP A 27 -9.39 3.30 -20.70
CA ASP A 27 -10.80 3.57 -21.01
C ASP A 27 -11.76 2.81 -20.08
N ASP A 28 -13.07 2.95 -20.31
CA ASP A 28 -14.09 2.28 -19.50
C ASP A 28 -13.97 0.74 -19.55
N ALA A 29 -13.57 0.18 -20.70
CA ALA A 29 -13.41 -1.26 -20.87
C ALA A 29 -12.16 -1.76 -20.12
N ASP A 30 -11.07 -0.99 -20.17
CA ASP A 30 -9.87 -1.27 -19.39
C ASP A 30 -10.15 -1.23 -17.89
N PHE A 31 -10.91 -0.24 -17.42
CA PHE A 31 -11.28 -0.11 -16.00
C PHE A 31 -12.23 -1.22 -15.53
N ALA A 32 -13.08 -1.73 -16.42
CA ALA A 32 -13.95 -2.88 -16.15
C ALA A 32 -13.18 -4.21 -16.07
N ALA A 33 -11.99 -4.29 -16.66
CA ALA A 33 -11.19 -5.51 -16.64
C ALA A 33 -10.71 -5.87 -15.21
N PRO A 34 -10.48 -7.17 -14.92
CA PRO A 34 -9.92 -7.59 -13.65
C PRO A 34 -8.57 -6.94 -13.34
N GLY A 35 -8.37 -6.53 -12.09
CA GLY A 35 -7.05 -6.20 -11.53
C GLY A 35 -6.32 -7.46 -11.05
N THR A 36 -5.24 -7.28 -10.29
CA THR A 36 -4.54 -8.44 -9.66
C THR A 36 -5.26 -8.96 -8.42
N LEU A 37 -6.09 -8.13 -7.78
CA LEU A 37 -6.78 -8.47 -6.55
C LEU A 37 -8.05 -9.29 -6.84
N PRO A 38 -8.25 -10.44 -6.15
CA PRO A 38 -9.42 -11.27 -6.39
C PRO A 38 -10.74 -10.51 -6.24
N GLY A 39 -11.57 -10.56 -7.27
CA GLY A 39 -12.89 -9.91 -7.29
C GLY A 39 -12.87 -8.40 -7.54
N TRP A 40 -11.70 -7.77 -7.70
CA TRP A 40 -11.59 -6.34 -7.95
C TRP A 40 -11.24 -6.08 -9.41
N SER A 41 -11.98 -5.18 -10.04
CA SER A 41 -11.57 -4.58 -11.32
C SER A 41 -10.53 -3.47 -11.10
N ARG A 42 -9.88 -3.03 -12.17
CA ARG A 42 -9.02 -1.84 -12.14
C ARG A 42 -9.74 -0.59 -11.61
N ALA A 43 -11.05 -0.47 -11.91
CA ALA A 43 -11.89 0.58 -11.37
C ALA A 43 -12.03 0.53 -9.84
N HIS A 44 -12.15 -0.68 -9.25
CA HIS A 44 -12.22 -0.84 -7.80
C HIS A 44 -10.90 -0.40 -7.14
N VAL A 45 -9.76 -0.82 -7.70
CA VAL A 45 -8.43 -0.43 -7.20
C VAL A 45 -8.28 1.08 -7.25
N THR A 46 -8.63 1.70 -8.38
CA THR A 46 -8.50 3.16 -8.57
C THR A 46 -9.42 3.94 -7.62
N ALA A 47 -10.68 3.52 -7.47
CA ALA A 47 -11.63 4.12 -6.56
C ALA A 47 -11.18 4.01 -5.09
N HIS A 48 -10.65 2.85 -4.69
CA HIS A 48 -10.07 2.65 -3.36
C HIS A 48 -8.90 3.60 -3.10
N VAL A 49 -7.97 3.74 -4.04
CA VAL A 49 -6.80 4.61 -3.83
C VAL A 49 -7.18 6.10 -3.83
N ALA A 50 -8.18 6.51 -4.60
CA ALA A 50 -8.73 7.86 -4.53
C ALA A 50 -9.39 8.13 -3.16
N ALA A 51 -10.28 7.23 -2.72
CA ALA A 51 -10.92 7.31 -1.40
C ALA A 51 -9.91 7.24 -0.24
N ASN A 52 -8.81 6.48 -0.39
CA ASN A 52 -7.71 6.47 0.57
C ASN A 52 -7.02 7.83 0.68
N ALA A 53 -6.86 8.57 -0.43
CA ALA A 53 -6.26 9.90 -0.40
C ALA A 53 -7.13 10.89 0.39
N GLU A 54 -8.45 10.84 0.20
CA GLU A 54 -9.41 11.63 0.96
C GLU A 54 -9.40 11.25 2.46
N ALA A 55 -9.38 9.96 2.75
CA ALA A 55 -9.31 9.46 4.11
C ALA A 55 -8.03 9.89 4.85
N LEU A 56 -6.89 9.94 4.14
CA LEU A 56 -5.64 10.46 4.71
C LEU A 56 -5.67 12.00 4.80
N SER A 57 -6.41 12.68 3.93
CA SER A 57 -6.62 14.13 4.01
C SER A 57 -7.40 14.52 5.28
N ASN A 58 -8.31 13.66 5.75
CA ASN A 58 -8.94 13.82 7.07
C ASN A 58 -7.91 13.81 8.22
N LEU A 59 -6.92 12.91 8.16
CA LEU A 59 -5.86 12.87 9.17
C LEU A 59 -4.94 14.10 9.09
N VAL A 60 -4.66 14.59 7.88
CA VAL A 60 -3.92 15.83 7.67
C VAL A 60 -4.70 17.03 8.22
N HIS A 61 -6.02 17.07 8.01
CA HIS A 61 -6.89 18.09 8.59
C HIS A 61 -6.86 18.03 10.12
N TRP A 62 -7.01 16.84 10.71
CA TRP A 62 -6.89 16.65 12.16
C TRP A 62 -5.52 17.11 12.67
N ALA A 63 -4.43 16.74 12.00
CA ALA A 63 -3.09 17.20 12.34
C ALA A 63 -2.99 18.74 12.36
N ALA A 64 -3.58 19.38 11.36
CA ALA A 64 -3.56 20.83 11.17
C ALA A 64 -4.35 21.59 12.26
N THR A 65 -5.58 21.15 12.55
CA THR A 65 -6.53 21.87 13.41
C THR A 65 -6.51 21.41 14.86
N GLY A 66 -6.14 20.16 15.10
CA GLY A 66 -6.34 19.49 16.39
C GLY A 66 -7.73 18.89 16.57
N GLU A 67 -8.62 19.03 15.59
CA GLU A 67 -10.00 18.53 15.66
C GLU A 67 -10.08 17.10 15.12
N PRO A 68 -10.53 16.12 15.94
CA PRO A 68 -10.59 14.73 15.53
C PRO A 68 -11.45 14.51 14.28
N THR A 69 -10.81 14.02 13.21
CA THR A 69 -11.45 13.76 11.92
C THR A 69 -11.02 12.38 11.44
N PRO A 70 -11.85 11.33 11.64
CA PRO A 70 -11.46 9.95 11.34
C PRO A 70 -11.27 9.71 9.83
N MET A 71 -10.44 8.71 9.49
CA MET A 71 -10.20 8.33 8.09
C MET A 71 -11.50 8.00 7.34
N TYR A 72 -12.39 7.26 7.99
CA TYR A 72 -13.68 6.84 7.43
C TYR A 72 -14.75 7.02 8.49
N ALA A 73 -15.98 7.32 8.08
CA ALA A 73 -17.13 7.36 8.98
C ALA A 73 -17.46 5.96 9.53
N SER A 74 -17.36 4.94 8.68
CA SER A 74 -17.58 3.53 9.01
C SER A 74 -16.87 2.63 7.97
N PRO A 75 -16.60 1.35 8.28
CA PRO A 75 -16.18 0.36 7.29
C PRO A 75 -17.18 0.21 6.13
N GLU A 76 -18.47 0.32 6.41
CA GLU A 76 -19.56 0.24 5.44
C GLU A 76 -19.52 1.41 4.46
N GLU A 77 -19.30 2.63 4.94
CA GLU A 77 -19.20 3.83 4.11
C GLU A 77 -17.96 3.81 3.23
N ARG A 78 -16.86 3.25 3.74
CA ARG A 78 -15.68 2.98 2.92
C ARG A 78 -16.01 2.02 1.77
N ALA A 79 -16.64 0.89 2.07
CA ALA A 79 -17.00 -0.11 1.06
C ALA A 79 -17.98 0.46 0.03
N ALA A 80 -19.02 1.16 0.48
CA ALA A 80 -20.00 1.80 -0.39
C ALA A 80 -19.39 2.91 -1.25
N GLY A 81 -18.41 3.65 -0.74
CA GLY A 81 -17.64 4.63 -1.50
C GLY A 81 -16.88 4.01 -2.67
N ILE A 82 -16.22 2.87 -2.44
CA ILE A 82 -15.51 2.12 -3.49
C ILE A 82 -16.49 1.61 -4.55
N GLU A 83 -17.65 1.06 -4.13
CA GLU A 83 -18.67 0.57 -5.06
C GLU A 83 -19.29 1.68 -5.93
N ARG A 84 -19.49 2.89 -5.36
CA ARG A 84 -19.90 4.05 -6.16
C ARG A 84 -18.79 4.50 -7.10
N GLY A 85 -17.57 4.56 -6.60
CA GLY A 85 -16.40 5.02 -7.35
C GLY A 85 -16.09 4.17 -8.57
N ARG A 86 -16.16 2.83 -8.44
CA ARG A 86 -15.89 1.93 -9.57
C ARG A 86 -16.90 2.02 -10.72
N ALA A 87 -18.07 2.62 -10.48
CA ALA A 87 -19.14 2.78 -11.45
C ALA A 87 -19.05 4.11 -12.21
N LEU A 88 -18.09 4.97 -11.84
CA LEU A 88 -17.82 6.22 -12.53
C LEU A 88 -17.23 5.94 -13.93
N PRO A 89 -17.52 6.81 -14.92
CA PRO A 89 -16.78 6.81 -16.18
C PRO A 89 -15.27 7.00 -15.97
N ALA A 90 -14.45 6.41 -16.84
CA ALA A 90 -13.00 6.43 -16.79
C ALA A 90 -12.41 7.83 -16.58
N VAL A 91 -12.98 8.83 -17.27
CA VAL A 91 -12.56 10.24 -17.16
C VAL A 91 -12.82 10.80 -15.76
N GLU A 92 -13.98 10.51 -15.18
CA GLU A 92 -14.35 10.97 -13.83
C GLU A 92 -13.53 10.25 -12.76
N LEU A 93 -13.32 8.94 -12.90
CA LEU A 93 -12.53 8.13 -11.99
C LEU A 93 -11.06 8.57 -11.97
N THR A 94 -10.48 8.83 -13.14
CA THR A 94 -9.10 9.32 -13.27
C THR A 94 -8.97 10.74 -12.74
N ALA A 95 -9.97 11.61 -12.98
CA ALA A 95 -10.01 12.95 -12.40
C ALA A 95 -10.10 12.92 -10.87
N TRP A 96 -10.89 12.02 -10.31
CA TRP A 96 -11.00 11.84 -8.87
C TRP A 96 -9.69 11.34 -8.25
N LEU A 97 -9.03 10.35 -8.87
CA LEU A 97 -7.72 9.88 -8.43
C LEU A 97 -6.69 11.03 -8.40
N ARG A 98 -6.66 11.86 -9.45
CA ARG A 98 -5.73 12.99 -9.54
C ARG A 98 -6.02 14.06 -8.50
N THR A 99 -7.26 14.54 -8.44
CA THR A 99 -7.63 15.66 -7.56
C THR A 99 -7.52 15.31 -6.08
N SER A 100 -7.87 14.07 -5.69
CA SER A 100 -7.68 13.58 -4.31
C SER A 100 -6.20 13.48 -3.93
N ALA A 101 -5.33 13.03 -4.84
CA ALA A 101 -3.89 12.97 -4.60
C ALA A 101 -3.27 14.37 -4.48
N GLU A 102 -3.66 15.31 -5.34
CA GLU A 102 -3.22 16.72 -5.29
C GLU A 102 -3.65 17.40 -3.99
N ALA A 103 -4.90 17.20 -3.56
CA ALA A 103 -5.41 17.74 -2.30
C ALA A 103 -4.65 17.20 -1.09
N LEU A 104 -4.37 15.89 -1.06
CA LEU A 104 -3.59 15.27 0.01
C LEU A 104 -2.16 15.84 0.06
N GLU A 105 -1.47 15.95 -1.08
CA GLU A 105 -0.11 16.51 -1.14
C GLU A 105 -0.09 17.97 -0.70
N ALA A 106 -1.05 18.79 -1.15
CA ALA A 106 -1.17 20.18 -0.74
C ALA A 106 -1.39 20.32 0.77
N GLY A 107 -2.28 19.49 1.34
CA GLY A 107 -2.52 19.45 2.78
C GLY A 107 -1.27 19.07 3.57
N MET A 108 -0.56 18.02 3.14
CA MET A 108 0.70 17.62 3.77
C MET A 108 1.75 18.72 3.68
N ALA A 109 1.88 19.39 2.53
CA ALA A 109 2.84 20.48 2.35
C ALA A 109 2.56 21.70 3.23
N ALA A 110 1.31 21.90 3.68
CA ALA A 110 0.92 23.01 4.54
C ALA A 110 1.18 22.76 6.04
N LEU A 111 1.49 21.53 6.46
CA LEU A 111 1.74 21.22 7.87
C LEU A 111 3.12 21.70 8.32
N GLY A 112 3.16 22.42 9.44
CA GLY A 112 4.40 22.76 10.15
C GLY A 112 4.85 21.67 11.13
N ASP A 113 6.08 21.78 11.63
CA ASP A 113 6.72 20.78 12.51
C ASP A 113 5.87 20.33 13.71
N HIS A 114 5.16 21.26 14.34
CA HIS A 114 4.29 20.93 15.47
C HIS A 114 3.08 20.10 15.03
N GLN A 115 2.45 20.43 13.90
CA GLN A 115 1.29 19.70 13.38
C GLN A 115 1.69 18.30 12.93
N TRP A 116 2.88 18.14 12.33
CA TRP A 116 3.43 16.82 11.98
C TRP A 116 3.60 15.89 13.19
N ARG A 117 3.90 16.46 14.36
CA ARG A 117 4.03 15.69 15.62
C ARG A 117 2.69 15.40 16.30
N ARG A 118 1.58 15.97 15.82
CA ARG A 118 0.25 15.72 16.41
C ARG A 118 -0.14 14.26 16.21
N GLU A 119 -0.70 13.67 17.25
CA GLU A 119 -1.26 12.33 17.20
C GLU A 119 -2.59 12.29 16.46
N VAL A 120 -2.71 11.30 15.57
CA VAL A 120 -3.91 10.97 14.79
C VAL A 120 -4.19 9.47 14.91
N VAL A 121 -5.41 9.04 14.62
CA VAL A 121 -5.82 7.64 14.74
C VAL A 121 -6.07 7.04 13.36
N THR A 122 -5.31 6.00 13.03
CA THR A 122 -5.48 5.23 11.77
C THR A 122 -6.80 4.46 11.77
N ALA A 123 -7.25 4.02 10.59
CA ALA A 123 -8.43 3.17 10.46
C ALA A 123 -8.36 1.85 11.27
N GLN A 124 -7.17 1.40 11.66
CA GLN A 124 -6.97 0.23 12.51
C GLN A 124 -6.91 0.57 14.02
N GLY A 125 -7.23 1.80 14.40
CA GLY A 125 -7.24 2.25 15.80
C GLY A 125 -5.87 2.55 16.40
N ARG A 126 -4.80 2.52 15.61
CA ARG A 126 -3.45 2.90 16.09
C ARG A 126 -3.34 4.42 16.19
N THR A 127 -2.98 4.92 17.37
CA THR A 127 -2.53 6.30 17.58
C THR A 127 -1.09 6.45 17.09
N VAL A 128 -0.87 7.35 16.13
CA VAL A 128 0.44 7.60 15.50
C VAL A 128 0.64 9.11 15.30
N PRO A 129 1.88 9.61 15.28
CA PRO A 129 2.12 10.98 14.83
C PRO A 129 1.72 11.14 13.36
N ALA A 130 1.28 12.33 12.96
CA ALA A 130 0.91 12.63 11.58
C ALA A 130 2.07 12.39 10.59
N THR A 131 3.33 12.38 11.05
CA THR A 131 4.50 11.94 10.26
C THR A 131 4.39 10.52 9.70
N GLU A 132 3.47 9.69 10.20
CA GLU A 132 3.21 8.35 9.65
C GLU A 132 2.33 8.41 8.38
N VAL A 133 1.55 9.48 8.15
CA VAL A 133 0.62 9.61 7.00
C VAL A 133 1.30 9.39 5.64
N PRO A 134 2.49 9.94 5.35
CA PRO A 134 3.19 9.66 4.10
C PRO A 134 3.53 8.18 3.91
N TRP A 135 3.85 7.46 4.98
CA TRP A 135 4.09 6.01 4.91
C TRP A 135 2.80 5.25 4.63
N LEU A 136 1.70 5.63 5.30
CA LEU A 136 0.38 5.06 5.01
C LEU A 136 0.05 5.20 3.52
N ARG A 137 0.25 6.41 2.96
CA ARG A 137 0.02 6.67 1.54
C ARG A 137 0.96 5.90 0.62
N ALA A 138 2.27 5.93 0.90
CA ALA A 138 3.29 5.30 0.06
C ALA A 138 3.01 3.81 -0.19
N ARG A 139 2.62 3.07 0.84
CA ARG A 139 2.27 1.64 0.68
C ARG A 139 1.08 1.45 -0.26
N GLU A 140 0.04 2.28 -0.11
CA GLU A 140 -1.17 2.21 -0.92
C GLU A 140 -0.84 2.49 -2.40
N VAL A 141 -0.15 3.60 -2.69
CA VAL A 141 0.12 3.96 -4.09
C VAL A 141 1.14 3.07 -4.77
N CYS A 142 2.21 2.65 -4.07
CA CYS A 142 3.23 1.79 -4.67
C CYS A 142 2.71 0.37 -4.91
N VAL A 143 2.00 -0.22 -3.94
CA VAL A 143 1.47 -1.59 -4.09
C VAL A 143 0.30 -1.60 -5.06
N HIS A 144 -0.61 -0.64 -4.98
CA HIS A 144 -1.78 -0.63 -5.87
C HIS A 144 -1.48 -0.15 -7.30
N ALA A 145 -0.34 0.50 -7.55
CA ALA A 145 0.15 0.69 -8.92
C ALA A 145 0.40 -0.67 -9.61
N VAL A 146 0.93 -1.65 -8.87
CA VAL A 146 1.05 -3.04 -9.35
C VAL A 146 -0.34 -3.68 -9.46
N ASP A 147 -1.20 -3.47 -8.47
CA ASP A 147 -2.52 -4.12 -8.45
C ASP A 147 -3.46 -3.66 -9.58
N LEU A 148 -3.20 -2.48 -10.16
CA LEU A 148 -3.89 -1.97 -11.33
C LEU A 148 -3.66 -2.82 -12.59
N ALA A 149 -2.65 -3.70 -12.61
CA ALA A 149 -2.34 -4.58 -13.74
C ALA A 149 -2.21 -3.82 -15.08
N ALA A 150 -1.50 -2.69 -15.03
CA ALA A 150 -1.30 -1.75 -16.15
C ALA A 150 0.19 -1.47 -16.41
N GLY A 151 1.02 -2.53 -16.34
CA GLY A 151 2.44 -2.47 -16.72
C GLY A 151 3.43 -2.11 -15.60
N VAL A 152 2.96 -1.85 -14.37
CA VAL A 152 3.82 -1.65 -13.19
C VAL A 152 3.96 -2.96 -12.42
N SER A 153 5.17 -3.24 -11.93
CA SER A 153 5.52 -4.42 -11.14
C SER A 153 6.35 -4.04 -9.91
N PHE A 154 6.56 -5.00 -9.01
CA PHE A 154 7.48 -4.80 -7.87
C PHE A 154 8.93 -4.54 -8.30
N LEU A 155 9.32 -4.86 -9.54
CA LEU A 155 10.65 -4.54 -10.08
C LEU A 155 10.83 -3.04 -10.35
N ASP A 156 9.73 -2.30 -10.49
CA ASP A 156 9.73 -0.86 -10.78
C ASP A 156 9.76 -0.01 -9.50
N LEU A 157 9.70 -0.65 -8.32
CA LEU A 157 9.68 0.01 -7.02
C LEU A 157 11.10 0.13 -6.43
N PRO A 158 11.41 1.23 -5.70
CA PRO A 158 12.75 1.41 -5.11
C PRO A 158 13.11 0.29 -4.11
N ASP A 159 14.34 -0.22 -4.16
CA ASP A 159 14.81 -1.26 -3.25
C ASP A 159 14.70 -0.86 -1.77
N ASP A 160 14.92 0.41 -1.44
CA ASP A 160 14.80 0.91 -0.07
C ASP A 160 13.34 0.96 0.41
N PHE A 161 12.40 1.29 -0.47
CA PHE A 161 10.96 1.14 -0.22
C PHE A 161 10.58 -0.32 -0.01
N LEU A 162 11.04 -1.22 -0.88
CA LEU A 162 10.74 -2.65 -0.79
C LEU A 162 11.25 -3.27 0.51
N ALA A 163 12.47 -2.92 0.94
CA ALA A 163 13.01 -3.36 2.22
C ALA A 163 12.16 -2.84 3.42
N ALA A 164 11.78 -1.56 3.41
CA ALA A 164 10.92 -0.99 4.45
C ALA A 164 9.51 -1.60 4.45
N LEU A 165 8.99 -1.96 3.28
CA LEU A 165 7.72 -2.66 3.09
C LEU A 165 7.79 -4.06 3.70
N CYS A 166 8.86 -4.81 3.42
CA CYS A 166 9.10 -6.13 4.02
C CYS A 166 9.12 -6.06 5.56
N ASP A 167 9.82 -5.07 6.13
CA ASP A 167 9.87 -4.86 7.58
C ASP A 167 8.47 -4.64 8.19
N ASP A 168 7.64 -3.79 7.57
CA ASP A 168 6.28 -3.48 8.04
C ASP A 168 5.33 -4.67 7.91
N ILE A 169 5.39 -5.40 6.79
CA ILE A 169 4.58 -6.59 6.58
C ILE A 169 4.92 -7.66 7.60
N VAL A 170 6.21 -7.93 7.81
CA VAL A 170 6.69 -8.94 8.76
C VAL A 170 6.28 -8.58 10.18
N ALA A 171 6.47 -7.33 10.58
CA ALA A 171 6.04 -6.85 11.90
C ALA A 171 4.53 -7.06 12.13
N LYS A 172 3.70 -6.76 11.13
CA LYS A 172 2.25 -6.92 11.22
C LYS A 172 1.82 -8.39 11.20
N ARG A 173 2.40 -9.22 10.34
CA ARG A 173 2.06 -10.64 10.21
C ARG A 173 2.54 -11.47 11.39
N ALA A 174 3.68 -11.12 11.99
CA ALA A 174 4.21 -11.81 13.18
C ALA A 174 3.26 -11.74 14.40
N ALA A 175 2.32 -10.80 14.41
CA ALA A 175 1.31 -10.67 15.45
C ALA A 175 0.08 -11.60 15.25
N ALA A 176 0.00 -12.32 14.13
CA ALA A 176 -1.09 -13.23 13.80
C ALA A 176 -0.56 -14.66 13.56
N PRO A 177 -1.38 -15.71 13.81
CA PRO A 177 -1.01 -17.07 13.44
C PRO A 177 -0.75 -17.21 11.94
N GLY A 178 0.26 -18.01 11.57
CA GLY A 178 0.65 -18.21 10.18
C GLY A 178 1.76 -19.26 10.04
N PRO A 179 2.18 -19.58 8.80
CA PRO A 179 3.27 -20.52 8.57
C PRO A 179 4.63 -19.92 8.93
N ALA A 180 5.54 -20.75 9.46
CA ALA A 180 6.93 -20.35 9.65
C ALA A 180 7.64 -20.18 8.29
N VAL A 181 8.20 -19.00 8.02
CA VAL A 181 8.89 -18.71 6.75
C VAL A 181 10.15 -17.87 7.01
N THR A 182 11.26 -18.25 6.38
CA THR A 182 12.48 -17.43 6.31
C THR A 182 12.66 -16.95 4.88
N LEU A 183 12.77 -15.63 4.69
CA LEU A 183 12.95 -14.99 3.39
C LEU A 183 14.34 -14.40 3.33
N ARG A 184 15.12 -14.75 2.31
CA ARG A 184 16.50 -14.26 2.15
C ARG A 184 16.72 -13.69 0.75
N VAL A 185 17.23 -12.46 0.68
CA VAL A 185 17.64 -11.86 -0.58
C VAL A 185 18.91 -12.56 -1.06
N ALA A 186 18.85 -13.22 -2.22
CA ALA A 186 19.97 -14.01 -2.74
C ALA A 186 21.26 -13.17 -2.94
N ALA A 187 21.12 -11.92 -3.39
CA ALA A 187 22.25 -11.05 -3.70
C ALA A 187 22.95 -10.44 -2.47
N THR A 188 22.22 -10.19 -1.38
CA THR A 188 22.74 -9.44 -0.21
C THR A 188 22.77 -10.25 1.08
N GLY A 189 22.06 -11.38 1.14
CA GLY A 189 21.85 -12.15 2.35
C GLY A 189 20.88 -11.51 3.37
N THR A 190 20.29 -10.35 3.05
CA THR A 190 19.28 -9.71 3.91
C THR A 190 18.14 -10.69 4.17
N THR A 191 17.77 -10.84 5.45
CA THR A 191 16.85 -11.90 5.87
C THR A 191 15.70 -11.35 6.69
N TRP A 192 14.49 -11.81 6.40
CA TRP A 192 13.29 -11.64 7.23
C TRP A 192 12.79 -13.00 7.71
N LYS A 193 12.14 -13.00 8.89
CA LYS A 193 11.55 -14.21 9.48
C LYS A 193 10.12 -13.91 9.87
N LEU A 194 9.19 -14.69 9.31
CA LEU A 194 7.83 -14.80 9.81
C LEU A 194 7.80 -15.95 10.82
N PRO A 195 7.60 -15.67 12.12
CA PRO A 195 7.35 -16.74 13.08
C PRO A 195 6.00 -17.39 12.77
N GLY A 196 5.89 -18.68 13.07
CA GLY A 196 4.69 -19.43 12.75
C GLY A 196 4.83 -20.92 13.01
N ASP A 197 3.86 -21.68 12.52
CA ASP A 197 3.79 -23.12 12.71
C ASP A 197 4.68 -23.88 11.73
N GLY A 198 5.24 -24.99 12.21
CA GLY A 198 6.03 -25.94 11.41
C GLY A 198 7.50 -25.56 11.21
N GLU A 199 8.20 -26.40 10.45
CA GLU A 199 9.59 -26.14 10.05
C GLU A 199 9.65 -24.95 9.08
N PRO A 200 10.47 -23.92 9.36
CA PRO A 200 10.51 -22.72 8.51
C PRO A 200 10.86 -23.04 7.06
N ALA A 201 9.96 -22.69 6.14
CA ALA A 201 10.27 -22.73 4.71
C ALA A 201 11.28 -21.62 4.38
N LEU A 202 12.45 -21.98 3.87
CA LEU A 202 13.43 -21.01 3.38
C LEU A 202 13.12 -20.64 1.93
N ILE A 203 12.88 -19.36 1.68
CA ILE A 203 12.70 -18.78 0.35
C ILE A 203 13.91 -17.89 0.08
N GLU A 204 14.67 -18.19 -0.98
CA GLU A 204 15.81 -17.40 -1.40
C GLU A 204 15.60 -16.89 -2.83
N THR A 205 15.40 -15.57 -2.98
CA THR A 205 15.11 -14.93 -4.28
C THR A 205 15.44 -13.43 -4.24
N GLY A 206 15.08 -12.67 -5.27
CA GLY A 206 15.25 -11.21 -5.32
C GLY A 206 14.30 -10.46 -4.38
N LEU A 207 14.72 -9.27 -3.93
CA LEU A 207 13.93 -8.42 -3.04
C LEU A 207 12.52 -8.08 -3.59
N PRO A 208 12.33 -7.74 -4.87
CA PRO A 208 10.99 -7.54 -5.45
C PRO A 208 10.04 -8.73 -5.29
N ALA A 209 10.54 -9.96 -5.51
CA ALA A 209 9.73 -11.17 -5.37
C ALA A 209 9.41 -11.48 -3.89
N ILE A 210 10.35 -11.21 -2.98
CA ILE A 210 10.11 -11.32 -1.53
C ILE A 210 9.02 -10.34 -1.09
N ALA A 211 9.09 -9.08 -1.52
CA ALA A 211 8.12 -8.06 -1.17
C ALA A 211 6.72 -8.38 -1.72
N ALA A 212 6.63 -8.81 -2.98
CA ALA A 212 5.39 -9.26 -3.59
C ALA A 212 4.77 -10.41 -2.78
N TYR A 213 5.55 -11.47 -2.52
CA TYR A 213 5.10 -12.62 -1.74
C TYR A 213 4.62 -12.23 -0.34
N LEU A 214 5.39 -11.40 0.37
CA LEU A 214 5.00 -10.87 1.67
C LEU A 214 3.69 -10.08 1.60
N ALA A 215 3.47 -9.29 0.55
CA ALA A 215 2.23 -8.55 0.33
C ALA A 215 1.05 -9.45 -0.09
N GLY A 216 1.29 -10.76 -0.31
CA GLY A 216 0.28 -11.70 -0.81
C GLY A 216 -0.03 -11.51 -2.30
N ARG A 217 0.90 -10.91 -3.06
CA ARG A 217 0.86 -10.81 -4.53
C ARG A 217 1.90 -11.80 -5.07
N ASP A 218 1.52 -12.65 -6.02
CA ASP A 218 2.26 -13.84 -6.50
C ASP A 218 1.86 -15.17 -5.81
N ALA A 219 1.82 -16.26 -6.58
CA ALA A 219 1.45 -17.60 -6.15
C ALA A 219 2.48 -18.27 -5.22
N GLY A 220 3.47 -17.49 -4.78
CA GLY A 220 4.56 -17.92 -3.91
C GLY A 220 5.79 -18.33 -4.71
N PRO A 221 6.97 -17.74 -4.43
CA PRO A 221 8.23 -18.29 -4.94
C PRO A 221 8.41 -19.73 -4.42
N ARG A 222 9.29 -20.51 -5.05
CA ARG A 222 9.62 -21.83 -4.52
C ARG A 222 10.55 -21.69 -3.32
N ALA A 223 10.31 -22.52 -2.30
CA ALA A 223 11.26 -22.70 -1.23
C ALA A 223 12.52 -23.41 -1.76
N VAL A 224 13.65 -23.17 -1.09
CA VAL A 224 14.88 -23.96 -1.26
C VAL A 224 14.53 -25.44 -1.01
N GLY A 225 14.91 -26.30 -1.95
CA GLY A 225 14.46 -27.70 -2.00
C GLY A 225 13.23 -27.95 -2.89
N GLY A 226 12.71 -26.93 -3.58
CA GLY A 226 11.76 -27.07 -4.68
C GLY A 226 10.29 -27.14 -4.30
N ARG A 227 9.97 -27.21 -3.00
CA ARG A 227 8.57 -27.18 -2.51
C ARG A 227 7.93 -25.81 -2.76
N PRO A 228 6.61 -25.73 -3.03
CA PRO A 228 5.91 -24.45 -3.05
C PRO A 228 6.06 -23.73 -1.71
N ALA A 229 6.22 -22.41 -1.73
CA ALA A 229 6.11 -21.62 -0.50
C ALA A 229 4.67 -21.71 0.05
N PRO A 230 4.48 -21.63 1.37
CA PRO A 230 3.16 -21.49 1.96
C PRO A 230 2.44 -20.26 1.41
N THR A 231 1.14 -20.34 1.15
CA THR A 231 0.36 -19.17 0.73
C THR A 231 0.22 -18.19 1.89
N LEU A 232 0.45 -16.90 1.62
CA LEU A 232 0.13 -15.82 2.53
C LEU A 232 -1.14 -15.12 2.03
N GLY A 233 -2.09 -14.85 2.94
CA GLY A 233 -3.28 -14.05 2.59
C GLY A 233 -2.89 -12.62 2.21
N ALA A 234 -3.75 -11.89 1.49
CA ALA A 234 -3.48 -10.52 1.09
C ALA A 234 -3.13 -9.60 2.28
N TRP A 235 -2.23 -8.65 2.03
CA TRP A 235 -1.90 -7.56 2.95
C TRP A 235 -2.09 -6.23 2.24
N LEU A 236 -2.84 -5.32 2.87
CA LEU A 236 -3.54 -4.19 2.22
C LEU A 236 -4.65 -4.65 1.27
#